data_AF-B9RHX2-F1
#
_entry.id   AF-B9RHX2-F1
#
_cell.length_a   1.000
_cell.length_b   1.000
_cell.length_c   1.000
_cell.angle_alpha   90.00
_cell.angle_beta   90.00
_cell.angle_gamma   90.00
#
_symmetry.space_group_name_H-M   'P 1'
#
loop_
_entity.id
_entity.type
_entity.pdbx_description
1 polymer ?
#
loop_
_entity_poly.entity_id
_entity_poly.type
_entity_poly.pdbx_seq_one_letter_code
_entity_poly.pdbx_strand_id
1 'polypeptide(L)' 'MATDCWKEINEECMRRSQVSVGHLMRIVNLARLTDVSYKYGDGYTDSQQLKQFVKGLFVDPISI' A
#
# COMPACT_ATOMS: atom_id res chain seq x y z
N MET A 1 13.40 -8.58 -7.92
CA MET A 1 13.12 -8.73 -6.47
C MET A 1 11.76 -8.16 -6.10
N ALA A 2 11.57 -6.84 -5.93
CA ALA A 2 10.25 -6.30 -5.53
C ALA A 2 9.11 -6.66 -6.51
N THR A 3 9.36 -6.56 -7.82
CA THR A 3 8.41 -6.98 -8.87
C THR A 3 8.04 -8.46 -8.79
N ASP A 4 8.98 -9.32 -8.38
CA ASP A 4 8.74 -10.76 -8.28
C ASP A 4 7.96 -11.08 -7.00
N CYS A 5 8.29 -10.45 -5.88
CA CYS A 5 7.50 -10.54 -4.65
C CYS A 5 6.05 -10.06 -4.85
N TRP A 6 5.83 -9.03 -5.68
CA TRP A 6 4.47 -8.61 -6.05
C TRP A 6 3.70 -9.69 -6.81
N LYS A 7 4.36 -10.45 -7.68
CA LYS A 7 3.74 -11.59 -8.38
C LYS A 7 3.39 -12.71 -7.40
N GLU A 8 4.28 -13.02 -6.47
CA GLU A 8 4.04 -14.02 -5.41
C GLU A 8 2.85 -13.63 -4.53
N ILE A 9 2.78 -12.38 -4.06
CA ILE A 9 1.64 -11.88 -3.27
C ILE A 9 0.32 -12.05 -4.05
N ASN A 10 0.32 -11.72 -5.34
CA ASN A 10 -0.87 -11.87 -6.18
C ASN A 10 -1.27 -13.34 -6.36
N GLU A 11 -0.31 -14.22 -6.59
CA GLU A 11 -0.57 -15.66 -6.72
C GLU A 11 -1.16 -16.24 -5.43
N GLU A 12 -0.57 -15.91 -4.28
CA GLU A 12 -1.06 -16.37 -2.97
C GLU A 12 -2.45 -15.83 -2.63
N CYS A 13 -2.78 -14.60 -3.05
CA CYS A 13 -4.13 -14.05 -2.88
C CYS A 13 -5.18 -14.74 -3.76
N MET A 14 -4.77 -15.33 -4.89
CA MET A 14 -5.65 -16.04 -5.83
C MET A 14 -5.82 -17.53 -5.46
N ARG A 15 -4.89 -18.10 -4.70
CA ARG A 15 -4.98 -19.48 -4.21
C ARG A 15 -6.13 -19.63 -3.23
N ARG A 16 -6.69 -20.84 -3.17
CA ARG A 16 -7.75 -21.18 -2.21
C ARG A 16 -7.15 -21.21 -0.81
N SER A 17 -7.26 -20.08 -0.09
CA SER A 17 -6.69 -19.92 1.24
C SER A 17 -7.68 -20.28 2.34
N GLN A 18 -7.14 -20.75 3.47
CA GLN A 18 -7.89 -20.90 4.73
C GLN A 18 -8.16 -19.53 5.38
N VAL A 19 -7.44 -18.49 4.95
CA VAL A 19 -7.56 -17.13 5.44
C VAL A 19 -8.52 -16.36 4.52
N SER A 20 -9.47 -15.62 5.09
CA SER A 20 -10.40 -14.85 4.27
C SER A 20 -9.70 -13.72 3.51
N VAL A 21 -10.22 -13.40 2.32
CA VAL A 21 -9.71 -12.33 1.46
C VAL A 21 -9.57 -11.01 2.21
N GLY A 22 -10.52 -10.68 3.10
CA GLY A 22 -10.46 -9.46 3.91
C GLY A 22 -9.24 -9.38 4.83
N HIS A 23 -8.75 -10.50 5.35
CA HIS A 23 -7.53 -10.53 6.15
C HIS A 23 -6.28 -10.38 5.28
N LEU A 24 -6.22 -11.08 4.14
CA LEU A 24 -5.12 -10.97 3.18
C LEU A 24 -4.99 -9.53 2.67
N MET A 25 -6.12 -8.87 2.40
CA MET A 25 -6.15 -7.48 1.93
C MET A 25 -5.53 -6.49 2.93
N ARG A 26 -5.54 -6.76 4.24
CA ARG A 26 -4.83 -5.90 5.21
C ARG A 26 -3.32 -5.93 4.97
N ILE A 27 -2.77 -7.12 4.72
CA ILE A 27 -1.33 -7.32 4.44
C ILE A 27 -0.97 -6.70 3.09
N VAL A 28 -1.79 -6.94 2.06
CA VAL A 28 -1.59 -6.36 0.72
C VAL A 28 -1.63 -4.84 0.78
N ASN A 29 -2.58 -4.26 1.51
CA ASN A 29 -2.68 -2.80 1.64
C ASN A 29 -1.49 -2.20 2.41
N LEU A 30 -0.93 -2.92 3.38
CA LEU A 30 0.32 -2.51 4.03
C LEU A 30 1.49 -2.50 3.04
N ALA A 31 1.64 -3.55 2.22
CA ALA A 31 2.66 -3.59 1.18
C ALA A 31 2.50 -2.44 0.16
N ARG A 32 1.27 -2.11 -0.23
CA ARG A 32 0.96 -0.95 -1.09
C ARG A 32 1.36 0.38 -0.43
N LEU A 33 1.09 0.53 0.87
CA LEU A 33 1.49 1.72 1.61
C LEU A 33 3.01 1.88 1.62
N THR A 34 3.75 0.78 1.82
CA THR A 34 5.22 0.79 1.73
C THR A 34 5.69 1.19 0.34
N ASP A 35 5.13 0.62 -0.73
CA ASP A 35 5.45 0.99 -2.11
C ASP A 35 5.26 2.49 -2.36
N VAL A 36 4.12 3.04 -1.94
CA VAL A 36 3.83 4.49 -2.03
C VAL A 36 4.81 5.33 -1.21
N SER A 37 5.14 4.89 0.01
CA SER A 37 6.02 5.62 0.93
C SER A 37 7.46 5.74 0.42
N TYR A 38 7.90 4.80 -0.40
CA TYR A 38 9.26 4.78 -0.96
C TYR A 38 9.34 5.15 -2.44
N LYS A 39 8.21 5.46 -3.09
CA LYS A 39 8.13 5.67 -4.55
C LYS A 39 8.97 6.83 -5.06
N TYR A 40 9.11 7.89 -4.26
CA TYR A 40 9.77 9.14 -4.66
C TYR A 40 11.00 9.48 -3.78
N GLY A 41 11.38 8.58 -2.87
CA GLY A 41 12.45 8.76 -1.87
C GLY A 41 12.05 8.17 -0.51
N ASP A 42 12.79 8.46 0.56
CA ASP A 42 12.48 7.95 1.91
C ASP A 42 11.34 8.73 2.59
N GLY A 43 10.09 8.38 2.26
CA GLY A 43 8.91 8.99 2.91
C GLY A 43 8.68 8.57 4.36
N TYR A 44 9.40 7.57 4.86
CA TYR A 44 9.28 7.12 6.27
C TYR A 44 10.09 8.04 7.20
N THR A 45 11.34 8.32 6.86
CA THR A 45 12.18 9.23 7.64
C THR A 45 11.95 10.69 7.25
N ASP A 46 11.70 10.98 5.96
CA ASP A 46 11.35 12.30 5.45
C ASP A 46 9.85 12.41 5.16
N SER A 47 9.10 12.79 6.19
CA SER A 47 7.64 12.98 6.13
C SER A 47 7.15 13.97 5.06
N GLN A 48 8.01 14.86 4.53
CA GLN A 48 7.58 15.82 3.51
C GLN A 48 7.11 15.12 2.23
N GLN A 49 7.67 13.95 1.92
CA GLN A 49 7.33 13.19 0.72
C GLN A 49 5.90 12.61 0.74
N LEU A 50 5.35 12.37 1.93
CA LEU A 50 4.00 11.84 2.10
C LEU A 50 2.93 12.91 2.37
N LYS A 51 3.35 14.16 2.61
CA LYS A 51 2.46 15.24 3.05
C LYS A 51 1.27 15.45 2.12
N GLN A 52 1.48 15.45 0.81
CA GLN A 52 0.39 15.66 -0.16
C GLN A 52 -0.60 14.49 -0.17
N PHE A 53 -0.13 13.25 -0.03
CA PHE A 53 -1.00 12.07 0.06
C PHE A 53 -1.87 12.10 1.31
N VAL A 54 -1.28 12.43 2.46
CA VAL A 54 -2.01 12.55 3.73
C VAL A 54 -3.07 13.65 3.64
N LYS A 55 -2.72 14.82 3.08
CA LYS A 55 -3.69 15.90 2.89
C LYS A 55 -4.85 15.46 2.00
N GLY A 56 -4.57 14.85 0.85
CA GLY A 56 -5.61 14.41 -0.09
C GLY A 56 -6.50 13.27 0.42
N LEU A 57 -6.00 12.43 1.33
CA LEU A 57 -6.77 11.31 1.88
C LEU A 57 -7.58 11.66 3.14
N PHE A 58 -7.07 12.58 3.97
CA PHE A 58 -7.58 12.77 5.34
C PHE A 58 -7.89 14.21 5.73
N VAL A 59 -7.46 15.21 4.95
CA VAL A 59 -7.59 16.63 5.33
C VAL A 59 -8.45 17.40 4.34
N ASP A 60 -8.13 17.31 3.06
CA ASP A 60 -8.78 18.09 2.01
C ASP A 60 -10.04 17.34 1.53
N PRO A 61 -11.25 17.92 1.67
CA PRO A 61 -12.48 17.28 1.21
C PRO A 61 -12.57 17.31 -0.32
N ILE A 62 -13.27 16.34 -0.89
CA ILE A 62 -13.64 16.35 -2.32
C ILE A 62 -14.80 17.35 -2.49
N SER A 63 -14.60 18.37 -3.32
CA SER A 63 -15.68 19.29 -3.69
C SER A 63 -16.81 18.52 -4.39
N ILE A 64 -18.05 18.75 -3.95
CA ILE A 64 -19.28 18.14 -4.47
C ILE A 64 -19.89 19.05 -5.53
#